data_AF-A0A9X0FH25-F1
#
_entry.id   AF-A0A9X0FH25-F1
#
_cell.length_a   1.000
_cell.length_b   1.000
_cell.length_c   1.000
_cell.angle_alpha   90.00
_cell.angle_beta   90.00
_cell.angle_gamma   90.00
#
_symmetry.space_group_name_H-M   'P 1'
#
loop_
_entity.id
_entity.type
_entity.pdbx_description
1 polymer ?
#
loop_
_entity_poly.entity_id
_entity_poly.type
_entity_poly.pdbx_seq_one_letter_code
_entity_poly.pdbx_strand_id
1 'polypeptide(L)'
;MPVSKSRKGGRSTKKQYSFVKFEFEGFNDPFELPSFEQMPIGIIEAMEKGNISKIVGWLDSAGVDKSTLDDFRELSQEEVMPFTEAWGNGQPVGLGNSES
;
A
#
# COMPACT_ATOMS: atom_id res chain seq x y z
N MET A 1 44.24 -10.17 7.61
CA MET A 1 43.18 -9.53 6.80
C MET A 1 41.87 -9.72 7.55
N PRO A 2 41.12 -8.67 7.94
CA PRO A 2 39.79 -8.87 8.50
C PRO A 2 38.75 -9.01 7.38
N VAL A 3 37.95 -10.06 7.51
CA VAL A 3 36.89 -10.50 6.61
C VAL A 3 35.75 -9.49 6.50
N SER A 4 35.33 -9.23 5.27
CA SER A 4 34.18 -8.42 4.91
C SER A 4 32.92 -8.94 5.61
N LYS A 5 32.28 -8.10 6.44
CA LYS A 5 30.95 -8.39 7.00
C LYS A 5 29.93 -8.42 5.85
N SER A 6 29.72 -9.58 5.24
CA SER A 6 28.55 -9.82 4.41
C SER A 6 27.30 -9.61 5.27
N ARG A 7 26.50 -8.58 4.97
CA ARG A 7 25.14 -8.42 5.51
C ARG A 7 24.28 -9.57 5.01
N LYS A 8 24.40 -10.73 5.65
CA LYS A 8 23.53 -11.89 5.44
C LYS A 8 22.34 -11.72 6.36
N GLY A 9 21.42 -10.88 5.93
CA GLY A 9 20.15 -10.59 6.59
C GLY A 9 19.08 -10.31 5.56
N GLY A 10 18.99 -11.15 4.53
CA GLY A 10 17.82 -11.17 3.66
C GLY A 10 16.64 -11.61 4.52
N ARG A 11 15.79 -10.66 4.94
CA ARG A 11 14.49 -10.95 5.54
C ARG A 11 13.71 -11.80 4.53
N SER A 12 13.75 -13.12 4.69
CA SER A 12 12.91 -14.09 3.94
C SER A 12 11.60 -14.31 4.68
N THR A 13 10.97 -13.22 5.10
CA THR A 13 9.58 -13.24 5.53
C THR A 13 8.89 -12.40 4.48
N LYS A 14 8.02 -13.02 3.66
CA LYS A 14 7.05 -12.23 2.89
C LYS A 14 6.45 -11.26 3.89
N LYS A 15 6.68 -9.95 3.72
CA LYS A 15 6.14 -8.95 4.64
C LYS A 15 4.63 -9.21 4.68
N GLN A 16 4.14 -9.66 5.82
CA GLN A 16 2.71 -9.79 6.03
C GLN A 16 2.23 -8.36 6.21
N TYR A 17 1.78 -7.77 5.11
CA TYR A 17 1.12 -6.47 5.16
C TYR A 17 -0.26 -6.67 5.77
N SER A 18 -0.62 -5.84 6.74
CA SER A 18 -2.02 -5.72 7.15
C SER A 18 -2.70 -4.91 6.07
N PHE A 19 -3.75 -5.47 5.49
CA PHE A 19 -4.55 -4.76 4.50
C PHE A 19 -5.59 -3.91 5.20
N VAL A 20 -5.90 -2.78 4.59
CA VAL A 20 -7.02 -1.92 4.92
C VAL A 20 -7.97 -1.89 3.73
N LYS A 21 -9.25 -1.88 4.03
CA LYS A 21 -10.33 -1.79 3.08
C LYS A 21 -11.02 -0.45 3.22
N PHE A 22 -11.24 0.23 2.10
CA PHE A 22 -11.95 1.49 2.05
C PHE A 22 -12.71 1.61 0.74
N GLU A 23 -13.76 2.42 0.75
CA GLU A 23 -14.54 2.75 -0.43
C GLU A 23 -14.06 4.10 -0.96
N PHE A 24 -14.05 4.26 -2.28
CA PHE A 24 -13.71 5.53 -2.92
C PHE A 24 -14.77 5.87 -3.95
N GLU A 25 -15.25 7.12 -3.93
CA GLU A 25 -16.23 7.58 -4.91
C GLU A 25 -15.68 7.47 -6.32
N GLY A 26 -16.46 6.87 -7.23
CA GLY A 26 -16.03 6.62 -8.61
C GLY A 26 -15.77 5.14 -8.91
N PHE A 27 -15.58 4.30 -7.90
CA PHE A 27 -15.42 2.85 -8.08
C PHE A 27 -16.53 2.08 -7.37
N ASN A 28 -17.02 1.03 -8.02
CA ASN A 28 -18.12 0.22 -7.50
C ASN A 28 -17.65 -0.85 -6.51
N ASP A 29 -16.35 -1.16 -6.53
CA ASP A 29 -15.73 -2.14 -5.64
C ASP A 29 -14.80 -1.44 -4.63
N PRO A 30 -14.77 -1.92 -3.37
CA PRO A 30 -13.92 -1.38 -2.34
C PRO A 30 -12.44 -1.73 -2.60
N PHE A 31 -11.56 -0.78 -2.31
CA PHE A 31 -10.12 -0.94 -2.43
C PHE A 31 -9.57 -1.71 -1.23
N GLU A 32 -8.78 -2.76 -1.50
CA GLU A 32 -8.04 -3.50 -0.48
C GLU A 32 -6.54 -3.29 -0.69
N LEU A 33 -5.94 -2.43 0.13
CA LEU A 33 -4.55 -2.00 0.00
C LEU A 33 -3.77 -2.22 1.30
N PRO A 34 -2.44 -2.41 1.26
CA PRO A 34 -1.62 -2.46 2.47
C PRO A 34 -1.74 -1.18 3.30
N SER A 35 -1.79 -1.30 4.62
CA SER A 35 -1.90 -0.17 5.56
C SER A 35 -0.78 0.84 5.35
N PHE A 36 -1.14 2.13 5.41
CA PHE A 36 -0.22 3.26 5.39
C PHE A 36 0.87 3.15 6.47
N GLU A 37 0.56 2.60 7.64
CA GLU A 37 1.53 2.43 8.73
C GLU A 37 2.70 1.50 8.35
N GLN A 38 2.48 0.61 7.37
CA GLN A 38 3.49 -0.34 6.88
C GLN A 38 4.18 0.12 5.60
N MET A 39 3.80 1.31 5.12
CA MET A 39 4.37 1.91 3.94
C MET A 39 5.84 2.30 4.19
N PRO A 40 6.79 1.83 3.36
CA PRO A 40 8.17 2.27 3.47
C PRO A 40 8.30 3.77 3.19
N ILE A 41 9.19 4.47 3.90
CA ILE A 41 9.47 5.91 3.68
C ILE A 41 9.75 6.23 2.20
N GLY A 42 10.48 5.34 1.50
CA GLY A 42 10.77 5.54 0.08
C GLY A 42 9.55 5.43 -0.86
N ILE A 43 8.42 4.89 -0.39
CA ILE A 43 7.12 4.91 -1.07
C ILE A 43 6.35 6.17 -0.69
N ILE A 44 6.40 6.62 0.57
CA ILE A 44 5.84 7.91 0.99
C ILE A 44 6.44 9.05 0.16
N GLU A 45 7.78 9.08 0.02
CA GLU A 45 8.45 10.04 -0.87
C GLU A 45 8.03 9.91 -2.34
N ALA A 46 7.68 8.70 -2.78
CA ALA A 46 7.22 8.47 -4.14
C ALA A 46 5.82 9.05 -4.35
N MET A 47 4.95 8.97 -3.34
CA MET A 47 3.63 9.61 -3.33
C MET A 47 3.74 11.13 -3.39
N GLU A 48 4.59 11.73 -2.55
CA GLU A 48 4.81 13.19 -2.57
C GLU A 48 5.38 13.68 -3.90
N LYS A 49 6.20 12.86 -4.57
CA LYS A 49 6.79 13.17 -5.88
C LYS A 49 5.88 12.81 -7.06
N GLY A 50 4.68 12.28 -6.82
CA GLY A 50 3.75 11.82 -7.86
C GLY A 50 4.30 10.65 -8.69
N ASN A 51 5.22 9.85 -8.15
CA ASN A 51 5.79 8.70 -8.83
C ASN A 51 4.89 7.45 -8.67
N ILE A 52 3.80 7.46 -9.43
CA ILE A 52 2.77 6.42 -9.45
C ILE A 52 3.34 5.04 -9.75
N SER A 53 4.29 4.94 -10.68
CA SER A 53 4.93 3.66 -11.05
C SER A 53 5.58 2.96 -9.87
N LYS A 54 6.19 3.72 -8.95
CA LYS A 54 6.86 3.16 -7.76
C LYS A 54 5.86 2.72 -6.69
N ILE A 55 4.72 3.40 -6.57
CA ILE A 55 3.62 3.02 -5.68
C ILE A 55 2.98 1.72 -6.19
N VAL A 56 2.61 1.68 -7.47
CA VAL A 56 2.01 0.49 -8.10
C VAL A 56 2.93 -0.72 -7.99
N GLY A 57 4.24 -0.56 -8.22
CA GLY A 57 5.19 -1.67 -8.04
C GLY A 57 5.29 -2.18 -6.60
N TRP A 58 5.10 -1.30 -5.62
CA TRP A 58 5.02 -1.72 -4.22
C TRP A 58 3.72 -2.45 -3.90
N LEU A 59 2.58 -1.97 -4.40
CA LEU A 59 1.27 -2.59 -4.24
C LEU A 59 1.23 -3.99 -4.89
N ASP A 60 1.76 -4.13 -6.10
CA ASP A 60 1.96 -5.42 -6.79
C ASP A 60 2.82 -6.37 -5.94
N SER A 61 3.94 -5.87 -5.41
CA SER A 61 4.81 -6.65 -4.52
C SER A 61 4.14 -7.04 -3.19
N ALA A 62 3.16 -6.26 -2.74
CA ALA A 62 2.36 -6.55 -1.54
C ALA A 62 1.28 -7.60 -1.80
N GLY A 63 0.97 -7.89 -3.08
CA GLY A 63 -0.04 -8.86 -3.49
C GLY A 63 -1.42 -8.26 -3.74
N VAL A 64 -1.51 -6.95 -4.00
CA VAL A 64 -2.75 -6.30 -4.42
C VAL A 64 -3.19 -6.83 -5.78
N ASP A 65 -4.50 -7.01 -5.97
CA ASP A 65 -5.05 -7.52 -7.23
C ASP A 65 -4.79 -6.55 -8.39
N LYS A 66 -4.60 -7.11 -9.58
CA LYS A 66 -4.33 -6.32 -10.79
C LYS A 66 -5.47 -5.38 -11.14
N SER A 67 -6.72 -5.73 -10.84
CA SER A 67 -7.86 -4.83 -11.05
C SER A 67 -7.69 -3.56 -10.21
N THR A 68 -7.44 -3.72 -8.91
CA THR A 68 -7.21 -2.60 -7.98
C THR A 68 -5.99 -1.74 -8.38
N LEU A 69 -4.95 -2.36 -8.95
CA LEU A 69 -3.80 -1.62 -9.49
C LEU A 69 -4.14 -0.82 -10.75
N ASP A 70 -5.07 -1.31 -11.58
CA ASP A 70 -5.55 -0.63 -12.77
C ASP A 70 -6.45 0.55 -12.38
N ASP A 71 -7.40 0.31 -11.46
CA ASP A 71 -8.25 1.34 -10.85
C ASP A 71 -7.39 2.48 -10.25
N PHE A 72 -6.31 2.13 -9.56
CA PHE A 72 -5.37 3.12 -9.01
C PHE A 72 -4.64 3.95 -10.08
N ARG A 73 -4.45 3.41 -11.29
CA ARG A 73 -3.84 4.13 -12.43
C ARG A 73 -4.84 5.01 -13.16
N GLU A 74 -6.12 4.70 -13.08
CA GLU A 74 -7.19 5.53 -13.63
C GLU A 74 -7.46 6.77 -12.78
N LEU A 75 -7.04 6.78 -11.52
CA LEU A 75 -7.13 7.95 -10.65
C LEU A 75 -6.45 9.18 -11.28
N SER A 76 -7.24 10.25 -11.38
CA SER A 76 -6.77 11.55 -11.81
C SER A 76 -5.92 12.21 -10.73
N GLN A 77 -5.06 13.17 -11.11
CA GLN A 77 -4.20 13.88 -10.16
C GLN A 77 -4.99 14.57 -9.03
N GLU A 78 -6.21 15.03 -9.32
CA GLU A 78 -7.12 15.62 -8.34
C GLU A 78 -7.73 14.60 -7.36
N GLU A 79 -7.83 13.33 -7.77
CA GLU A 79 -8.39 12.23 -6.98
C GLU A 79 -7.34 11.57 -6.09
N VAL A 80 -6.04 11.75 -6.41
CA VAL A 80 -4.94 11.15 -5.62
C VAL A 80 -4.98 11.60 -4.15
N MET A 81 -5.16 12.90 -3.87
CA MET A 81 -5.22 13.38 -2.48
C MET A 81 -6.37 12.73 -1.69
N PRO A 82 -7.65 12.87 -2.10
CA PRO A 82 -8.75 12.26 -1.36
C PRO A 82 -8.64 10.72 -1.31
N PHE A 83 -8.08 10.09 -2.34
CA PHE A 83 -7.83 8.64 -2.33
C PHE A 83 -6.82 8.26 -1.24
N THR A 84 -5.72 8.99 -1.14
CA THR A 84 -4.71 8.74 -0.10
C THR A 84 -5.22 8.99 1.30
N GLU A 85 -6.11 9.98 1.48
CA GLU A 85 -6.81 10.21 2.74
C GLU A 85 -7.76 9.06 3.09
N ALA A 86 -8.59 8.61 2.14
CA ALA A 86 -9.49 7.47 2.34
C ALA A 86 -8.72 6.19 2.66
N TRP A 87 -7.62 5.95 1.97
CA TRP A 87 -6.74 4.83 2.22
C TRP A 87 -6.05 4.90 3.60
N GLY A 88 -5.61 6.09 4.03
CA GLY A 88 -5.08 6.30 5.38
C GLY A 88 -6.09 6.05 6.50
N ASN A 89 -7.38 6.29 6.22
CA ASN A 89 -8.51 6.03 7.12
C ASN A 89 -9.16 4.65 6.91
N GLY A 90 -8.61 3.82 6.03
CA GLY A 90 -9.19 2.53 5.67
C GLY A 90 -9.28 1.58 6.86
N GLN A 91 -10.30 0.74 6.86
CA GLN A 91 -10.56 -0.20 7.94
C GLN A 91 -9.69 -1.45 7.79
N PRO A 92 -8.95 -1.87 8.83
CA PRO A 92 -8.12 -3.08 8.76
C PRO A 92 -8.92 -4.34 8.47
N VAL A 93 -8.54 -5.06 7.41
CA VAL A 93 -9.12 -6.33 6.98
C VAL A 93 -8.70 -7.41 7.99
N GLY A 94 -9.58 -7.70 8.95
CA GLY A 94 -9.34 -8.69 10.00
C GLY A 94 -9.72 -8.25 11.41
N LEU A 95 -10.05 -6.98 11.64
CA LEU A 95 -10.71 -6.54 12.88
C LEU A 95 -12.21 -6.77 12.76
N GLY A 96 -12.60 -8.05 12.82
CA GLY A 96 -13.98 -8.40 13.17
C GLY A 96 -14.24 -7.95 14.61
N ASN A 97 -15.25 -7.11 14.79
CA ASN A 97 -15.91 -6.70 16.04
C ASN A 97 -15.35 -7.33 17.33
N SER A 98 -14.64 -6.54 18.12
CA SER A 98 -14.71 -6.67 19.58
C SER A 98 -15.68 -5.60 20.07
N GLU A 99 -16.97 -5.91 20.00
CA GLU A 99 -17.98 -5.25 20.84
C GLU A 99 -17.56 -5.40 22.32
N SER A 100 -17.56 -4.29 23.06
CA SER A 100 -17.65 -4.25 24.52
C SER A 100 -18.22 -2.90 24.95
#